data_AF-A0A382S3A8-F1
#
_entry.id   AF-A0A382S3A8-F1
#
_cell.length_a   1.000
_cell.length_b   1.000
_cell.length_c   1.000
_cell.angle_alpha   90.00
_cell.angle_beta   90.00
_cell.angle_gamma   90.00
#
_symmetry.space_group_name_H-M   'P 1'
#
loop_
_entity.id
_entity.type
_entity.pdbx_description
1 polymer ?
#
loop_
_entity_poly.entity_id
_entity_poly.type
_entity_poly.pdbx_seq_one_letter_code
_entity_poly.pdbx_strand_id
1 'polypeptide(L)'
;VLLGGIPRTPMFSSLTGQNYQQMASYFDLLFPKHYFWHRGIDGMVGTIARWVKRLGAWNPSLTVADRFAVVEALLGIRLPGVQTLMDLEMGLGQEFFSQVVYTETWRALEAIGDADKVIAWVSTGRGPHGGDQMPTRELRGILEASQEAGLQRFLYHPEPDFGASEWLVISSMCGKVWDEDPAGYWPSGTDRPDTWNGGRIAPDEV
;
A
#
# COMPACT_ATOMS: atom_id res chain seq x y z
N VAL A 1 12.00 -25.95 6.06
CA VAL A 1 11.37 -25.03 5.08
C VAL A 1 10.32 -24.25 5.86
N LEU A 2 10.31 -22.92 5.77
CA LEU A 2 9.25 -22.09 6.37
C LEU A 2 8.09 -21.93 5.38
N LEU A 3 6.85 -21.93 5.87
CA LEU A 3 5.64 -21.75 5.10
C LEU A 3 5.08 -20.33 5.29
N GLY A 4 4.99 -19.57 4.19
CA GLY A 4 4.46 -18.21 4.18
C GLY A 4 3.01 -18.16 3.67
N GLY A 5 2.16 -17.38 4.34
CA GLY A 5 0.80 -17.06 3.88
C GLY A 5 0.69 -15.59 3.47
N ILE A 6 0.03 -15.29 2.35
CA ILE A 6 -0.04 -13.92 1.80
C ILE A 6 -1.50 -13.44 1.78
N PRO A 7 -2.09 -13.13 2.94
CA PRO A 7 -3.48 -12.69 2.98
C PRO A 7 -3.65 -11.27 2.42
N ARG A 8 -4.85 -10.99 1.92
CA ARG A 8 -5.32 -9.62 1.72
C ARG A 8 -5.45 -8.95 3.08
N THR A 9 -5.34 -7.62 3.14
CA THR A 9 -5.55 -6.84 4.36
C THR A 9 -6.82 -7.25 5.12
N PRO A 10 -6.87 -7.16 6.47
CA PRO A 10 -7.96 -7.72 7.28
C PRO A 10 -9.38 -7.39 6.84
N MET A 11 -9.67 -6.21 6.30
CA MET A 11 -11.01 -5.86 5.80
C MET A 11 -11.53 -6.79 4.70
N PHE A 12 -10.66 -7.47 3.95
CA PHE A 12 -11.04 -8.42 2.90
C PHE A 12 -11.01 -9.89 3.37
N SER A 13 -10.68 -10.15 4.64
CA SER A 13 -10.53 -11.49 5.21
C SER A 13 -11.77 -12.37 4.99
N SER A 14 -12.95 -11.87 5.38
CA SER A 14 -14.23 -12.57 5.24
C SER A 14 -14.58 -12.89 3.78
N LEU A 15 -14.16 -12.04 2.85
CA LEU A 15 -14.44 -12.19 1.41
C LEU A 15 -13.50 -13.17 0.72
N THR A 16 -12.35 -13.44 1.33
CA THR A 16 -11.30 -14.28 0.77
C THR A 16 -11.11 -15.59 1.53
N GLY A 17 -11.91 -15.81 2.59
CA GLY A 17 -11.81 -17.01 3.43
C GLY A 17 -10.55 -17.04 4.30
N GLN A 18 -9.91 -15.88 4.52
CA GLN A 18 -8.63 -15.78 5.21
C GLN A 18 -8.85 -15.45 6.68
N ASN A 19 -8.99 -16.46 7.54
CA ASN A 19 -9.18 -16.27 8.97
C ASN A 19 -7.83 -15.97 9.66
N TYR A 20 -7.53 -14.69 9.87
CA TYR A 20 -6.29 -14.24 10.51
C TYR A 20 -6.02 -14.89 11.88
N GLN A 21 -7.07 -15.15 12.69
CA GLN A 21 -6.92 -15.78 14.00
C GLN A 21 -6.46 -17.24 13.92
N GLN A 22 -6.77 -17.93 12.83
CA GLN A 22 -6.38 -19.33 12.65
C GLN A 22 -5.13 -19.49 11.78
N MET A 23 -4.85 -18.53 10.91
CA MET A 23 -3.71 -18.58 9.98
C MET A 23 -2.37 -18.74 10.72
N ALA A 24 -2.21 -18.15 11.90
CA ALA A 24 -0.99 -18.29 12.72
C ALA A 24 -0.63 -19.74 13.12
N SER A 25 -1.62 -20.66 13.11
CA SER A 25 -1.41 -22.08 13.39
C SER A 25 -0.94 -22.88 12.17
N TYR A 26 -1.16 -22.36 10.96
CA TYR A 26 -0.83 -23.02 9.70
C TYR A 26 0.42 -22.45 9.02
N PHE A 27 0.77 -21.19 9.30
CA PHE A 27 1.85 -20.48 8.65
C PHE A 27 2.94 -20.06 9.66
N ASP A 28 4.19 -20.15 9.22
CA ASP A 28 5.34 -19.66 9.97
C ASP A 28 5.45 -18.12 9.86
N LEU A 29 5.12 -17.58 8.69
CA LEU A 29 5.15 -16.15 8.40
C LEU A 29 3.88 -15.74 7.65
N LEU A 30 3.38 -14.56 7.97
CA LEU A 30 2.18 -13.98 7.38
C LEU A 30 2.52 -12.63 6.77
N PHE A 31 2.06 -12.45 5.54
CA PHE A 31 2.35 -11.30 4.71
C PHE A 31 1.07 -10.54 4.32
N PRO A 32 0.39 -9.85 5.26
CA PRO A 32 -0.75 -9.01 4.94
C PRO A 32 -0.38 -8.00 3.85
N LYS A 33 -1.15 -8.00 2.77
CA LYS A 33 -0.94 -7.07 1.64
C LYS A 33 -1.31 -5.65 2.05
N HIS A 34 -0.31 -4.81 2.27
CA HIS A 34 -0.43 -3.36 2.43
C HIS A 34 -0.53 -2.69 1.06
N TYR A 35 -1.59 -3.07 0.33
CA TYR A 35 -1.83 -2.69 -1.06
C TYR A 35 -2.99 -1.69 -1.09
N PHE A 36 -2.67 -0.41 -0.95
CA PHE A 36 -3.67 0.65 -0.70
C PHE A 36 -4.07 1.45 -1.95
N TRP A 37 -3.39 1.25 -3.07
CA TRP A 37 -3.57 2.05 -4.29
C TRP A 37 -4.98 1.99 -4.91
N HIS A 38 -5.24 2.99 -5.75
CA HIS A 38 -6.40 3.00 -6.63
C HIS A 38 -6.15 2.18 -7.92
N ARG A 39 -7.24 1.78 -8.60
CA ARG A 39 -7.22 0.84 -9.74
C ARG A 39 -6.50 -0.48 -9.43
N GLY A 40 -6.08 -1.23 -10.45
CA GLY A 40 -5.45 -2.54 -10.30
C GLY A 40 -6.34 -3.66 -9.76
N ILE A 41 -5.82 -4.89 -9.75
CA ILE A 41 -6.59 -6.09 -9.38
C ILE A 41 -6.80 -6.18 -7.87
N ASP A 42 -5.79 -5.83 -7.08
CA ASP A 42 -5.77 -6.00 -5.64
C ASP A 42 -5.44 -4.71 -4.85
N GLY A 43 -5.47 -3.54 -5.47
CA GLY A 43 -5.48 -2.27 -4.70
C GLY A 43 -6.74 -2.16 -3.84
N MET A 44 -6.61 -1.77 -2.56
CA MET A 44 -7.76 -1.56 -1.66
C MET A 44 -8.73 -0.55 -2.23
N VAL A 45 -8.23 0.66 -2.54
CA VAL A 45 -9.05 1.76 -3.02
C VAL A 45 -9.62 1.44 -4.40
N GLY A 46 -8.86 0.74 -5.26
CA GLY A 46 -9.35 0.20 -6.52
C GLY A 46 -10.50 -0.80 -6.34
N THR A 47 -10.38 -1.72 -5.37
CA THR A 47 -11.40 -2.73 -5.07
C THR A 47 -12.69 -2.08 -4.59
N ILE A 48 -12.59 -1.15 -3.63
CA ILE A 48 -13.75 -0.39 -3.10
C ILE A 48 -14.46 0.35 -4.24
N ALA A 49 -13.73 1.06 -5.09
CA ALA A 49 -14.31 1.80 -6.21
C ALA A 49 -15.06 0.89 -7.19
N ARG A 50 -14.52 -0.30 -7.50
CA ARG A 50 -15.20 -1.29 -8.35
C ARG A 50 -16.50 -1.76 -7.73
N TRP A 51 -16.54 -1.95 -6.41
CA TRP A 51 -17.72 -2.39 -5.70
C TRP A 51 -18.79 -1.31 -5.65
N VAL A 52 -18.42 -0.06 -5.35
CA VAL A 52 -19.32 1.10 -5.40
C VAL A 52 -19.92 1.26 -6.81
N LYS A 53 -19.09 1.17 -7.86
CA LYS A 53 -19.56 1.21 -9.26
C LYS A 53 -20.51 0.05 -9.57
N ARG A 54 -20.18 -1.17 -9.12
CA ARG A 54 -20.99 -2.36 -9.38
C ARG A 54 -22.36 -2.31 -8.70
N LEU A 55 -22.41 -1.89 -7.43
CA LEU A 55 -23.67 -1.71 -6.70
C LEU A 55 -24.58 -0.70 -7.37
N GLY A 56 -24.01 0.39 -7.90
CA GLY A 56 -24.77 1.38 -8.68
C GLY A 56 -25.33 0.84 -9.98
N ALA A 57 -24.57 -0.02 -10.68
CA ALA A 57 -25.05 -0.68 -11.90
C ALA A 57 -26.19 -1.67 -11.62
N TRP A 58 -26.16 -2.35 -10.47
CA TRP A 58 -27.22 -3.27 -10.05
C TRP A 58 -28.45 -2.57 -9.45
N ASN A 59 -28.26 -1.39 -8.84
CA ASN A 59 -29.30 -0.66 -8.13
C ASN A 59 -29.29 0.83 -8.54
N PRO A 60 -29.90 1.18 -9.69
CA PRO A 60 -29.83 2.54 -10.22
C PRO A 60 -30.44 3.62 -9.32
N SER A 61 -31.34 3.24 -8.40
CA SER A 61 -31.97 4.15 -7.43
C SER A 61 -31.06 4.55 -6.28
N LEU A 62 -29.98 3.82 -6.00
CA LEU A 62 -29.05 4.18 -4.92
C LEU A 62 -28.21 5.39 -5.33
N THR A 63 -28.09 6.37 -4.43
CA THR A 63 -27.15 7.47 -4.59
C THR A 63 -25.70 6.97 -4.47
N VAL A 64 -24.71 7.79 -4.84
CA VAL A 64 -23.30 7.45 -4.62
C VAL A 64 -23.00 7.26 -3.13
N ALA A 65 -23.60 8.10 -2.27
CA ALA A 65 -23.45 8.00 -0.82
C ALA A 65 -24.00 6.67 -0.27
N ASP A 66 -25.18 6.23 -0.73
CA ASP A 66 -25.75 4.94 -0.31
C ASP A 66 -24.82 3.78 -0.69
N ARG A 67 -24.25 3.82 -1.90
CA ARG A 67 -23.33 2.77 -2.39
C ARG A 67 -22.06 2.72 -1.55
N PHE A 68 -21.49 3.86 -1.18
CA PHE A 68 -20.35 3.89 -0.25
C PHE A 68 -20.74 3.35 1.12
N ALA A 69 -21.86 3.80 1.69
CA ALA A 69 -22.33 3.34 2.99
C ALA A 69 -22.50 1.81 3.05
N VAL A 70 -23.04 1.19 1.99
CA VAL A 70 -23.16 -0.26 1.89
C VAL A 70 -21.79 -0.94 1.85
N VAL A 71 -20.86 -0.46 1.02
CA VAL A 71 -19.52 -1.06 0.89
C VAL A 71 -18.71 -0.92 2.18
N GLU A 72 -18.74 0.26 2.79
CA GLU A 72 -18.08 0.55 4.07
C GLU A 72 -18.62 -0.33 5.20
N ALA A 73 -19.95 -0.49 5.30
CA ALA A 73 -20.57 -1.36 6.27
C ALA A 73 -20.20 -2.83 6.06
N LEU A 74 -20.15 -3.29 4.80
CA LEU A 74 -19.78 -4.66 4.46
C LEU A 74 -18.32 -4.99 4.79
N LEU A 75 -17.43 -4.01 4.61
CA LEU A 75 -15.99 -4.17 4.81
C LEU A 75 -15.52 -3.76 6.21
N GLY A 76 -16.39 -3.16 7.03
CA GLY A 76 -16.07 -2.71 8.38
C GLY A 76 -15.01 -1.60 8.40
N ILE A 77 -15.06 -0.68 7.43
CA ILE A 77 -14.14 0.46 7.30
C ILE A 77 -14.91 1.76 7.08
N ARG A 78 -14.22 2.90 7.21
CA ARG A 78 -14.66 4.21 6.73
C ARG A 78 -13.50 4.84 5.98
N LEU A 79 -13.73 5.37 4.78
CA LEU A 79 -12.73 6.10 4.01
C LEU A 79 -12.79 7.59 4.36
N PRO A 80 -11.79 8.13 5.10
CA PRO A 80 -11.82 9.52 5.52
C PRO A 80 -11.76 10.46 4.32
N GLY A 81 -12.58 11.51 4.34
CA GLY A 81 -12.61 12.53 3.28
C GLY A 81 -13.20 12.07 1.94
N VAL A 82 -13.74 10.85 1.83
CA VAL A 82 -14.31 10.33 0.56
C VAL A 82 -15.84 10.42 0.59
N GLN A 83 -16.42 11.14 -0.36
CA GLN A 83 -17.87 11.27 -0.52
C GLN A 83 -18.32 10.87 -1.94
N THR A 84 -17.40 10.90 -2.90
CA THR A 84 -17.63 10.66 -4.31
C THR A 84 -16.58 9.71 -4.89
N LEU A 85 -16.86 9.19 -6.10
CA LEU A 85 -15.85 8.43 -6.84
C LEU A 85 -14.67 9.30 -7.30
N MET A 86 -14.87 10.63 -7.43
CA MET A 86 -13.81 11.55 -7.82
C MET A 86 -12.81 11.75 -6.67
N ASP A 87 -13.26 11.71 -5.42
CA ASP A 87 -12.37 11.85 -4.27
C ASP A 87 -11.33 10.71 -4.22
N LEU A 88 -11.68 9.53 -4.75
CA LEU A 88 -10.73 8.41 -4.89
C LEU A 88 -9.65 8.65 -5.95
N GLU A 89 -9.87 9.59 -6.87
CA GLU A 89 -8.89 10.00 -7.90
C GLU A 89 -7.92 11.06 -7.36
N MET A 90 -8.29 11.78 -6.30
CA MET A 90 -7.53 12.92 -5.76
C MET A 90 -6.37 12.49 -4.84
N GLY A 91 -6.17 11.19 -4.66
CA GLY A 91 -5.17 10.64 -3.75
C GLY A 91 -5.63 10.57 -2.30
N LEU A 92 -4.83 9.93 -1.45
CA LEU A 92 -5.20 9.62 -0.08
C LEU A 92 -4.65 10.67 0.89
N GLY A 93 -5.54 11.25 1.70
CA GLY A 93 -5.21 12.24 2.71
C GLY A 93 -4.50 11.64 3.94
N GLN A 94 -3.98 12.49 4.83
CA GLN A 94 -3.27 12.03 6.04
C GLN A 94 -4.15 11.12 6.92
N GLU A 95 -5.45 11.42 7.02
CA GLU A 95 -6.41 10.63 7.78
C GLU A 95 -6.55 9.20 7.26
N PHE A 96 -6.36 8.96 5.96
CA PHE A 96 -6.34 7.60 5.43
C PHE A 96 -5.20 6.78 6.06
N PHE A 97 -4.01 7.35 6.18
CA PHE A 97 -2.88 6.64 6.79
C PHE A 97 -3.09 6.45 8.29
N SER A 98 -3.38 7.52 9.03
CA SER A 98 -3.51 7.47 10.48
C SER A 98 -4.74 6.70 10.97
N GLN A 99 -5.77 6.50 10.14
CA GLN A 99 -6.95 5.73 10.51
C GLN A 99 -7.02 4.39 9.79
N VAL A 100 -6.99 4.36 8.46
CA VAL A 100 -7.22 3.12 7.69
C VAL A 100 -5.98 2.23 7.71
N VAL A 101 -4.81 2.75 7.32
CA VAL A 101 -3.57 1.94 7.32
C VAL A 101 -3.21 1.49 8.73
N TYR A 102 -3.28 2.40 9.71
CA TYR A 102 -3.08 2.07 11.12
C TYR A 102 -4.03 0.94 11.57
N THR A 103 -5.34 1.10 11.38
CA THR A 103 -6.33 0.13 11.87
C THR A 103 -6.18 -1.23 11.19
N GLU A 104 -5.90 -1.26 9.90
CA GLU A 104 -5.71 -2.51 9.17
C GLU A 104 -4.42 -3.24 9.60
N THR A 105 -3.36 -2.49 9.90
CA THR A 105 -2.12 -3.04 10.45
C THR A 105 -2.34 -3.60 11.85
N TRP A 106 -2.98 -2.81 12.72
CA TRP A 106 -3.32 -3.21 14.09
C TRP A 106 -4.22 -4.45 14.10
N ARG A 107 -5.27 -4.49 13.28
CA ARG A 107 -6.16 -5.67 13.12
C ARG A 107 -5.38 -6.93 12.74
N ALA A 108 -4.40 -6.81 11.83
CA ALA A 108 -3.60 -7.95 11.43
C ALA A 108 -2.74 -8.46 12.59
N LEU A 109 -2.06 -7.56 13.30
CA LEU A 109 -1.21 -7.88 14.45
C LEU A 109 -2.02 -8.52 15.58
N GLU A 110 -3.12 -7.90 15.99
CA GLU A 110 -4.00 -8.40 17.05
C GLU A 110 -4.62 -9.75 16.70
N ALA A 111 -5.12 -9.91 15.47
CA ALA A 111 -5.76 -11.16 15.06
C ALA A 111 -4.75 -12.31 15.00
N ILE A 112 -3.51 -12.06 14.57
CA ILE A 112 -2.45 -13.07 14.51
C ILE A 112 -1.90 -13.39 15.91
N GLY A 113 -1.84 -12.40 16.80
CA GLY A 113 -1.40 -12.55 18.19
C GLY A 113 0.10 -12.76 18.37
N ASP A 114 0.88 -12.67 17.28
CA ASP A 114 2.33 -12.85 17.26
C ASP A 114 2.95 -11.91 16.20
N ALA A 115 3.47 -10.77 16.66
CA ALA A 115 4.08 -9.77 15.78
C ALA A 115 5.32 -10.30 15.02
N ASP A 116 6.02 -11.29 15.58
CA ASP A 116 7.18 -11.92 14.96
C ASP A 116 6.81 -12.83 13.78
N LYS A 117 5.52 -13.07 13.56
CA LYS A 117 5.03 -13.71 12.34
C LYS A 117 4.58 -12.73 11.26
N VAL A 118 4.37 -11.46 11.60
CA VAL A 118 3.80 -10.48 10.67
C VAL A 118 4.88 -9.72 9.92
N ILE A 119 4.83 -9.78 8.58
CA ILE A 119 5.70 -9.02 7.67
C ILE A 119 4.81 -8.40 6.60
N ALA A 120 4.44 -7.12 6.74
CA ALA A 120 3.55 -6.52 5.74
C ALA A 120 4.16 -6.56 4.34
N TRP A 121 3.39 -7.04 3.35
CA TRP A 121 3.81 -7.01 1.95
C TRP A 121 3.37 -5.67 1.37
N VAL A 122 4.33 -4.76 1.16
CA VAL A 122 4.09 -3.38 0.73
C VAL A 122 4.36 -3.25 -0.76
N SER A 123 3.48 -2.56 -1.47
CA SER A 123 3.71 -2.09 -2.84
C SER A 123 3.01 -0.74 -3.02
N THR A 124 3.50 0.07 -3.97
CA THR A 124 2.92 1.35 -4.38
C THR A 124 2.20 1.27 -5.73
N GLY A 125 2.10 0.08 -6.35
CA GLY A 125 1.24 -0.22 -7.49
C GLY A 125 1.70 0.32 -8.86
N ARG A 126 2.07 -0.57 -9.79
CA ARG A 126 2.16 -0.31 -11.24
C ARG A 126 2.00 -1.58 -12.08
N GLY A 127 2.82 -2.61 -11.87
CA GLY A 127 2.73 -3.92 -12.49
C GLY A 127 3.39 -5.02 -11.64
N PRO A 128 2.81 -6.23 -11.50
CA PRO A 128 1.81 -6.82 -12.39
C PRO A 128 0.37 -6.50 -11.98
N HIS A 129 0.18 -5.82 -10.85
CA HIS A 129 -1.14 -5.63 -10.27
C HIS A 129 -1.98 -4.54 -10.96
N GLY A 130 -1.36 -3.69 -11.78
CA GLY A 130 -2.05 -2.70 -12.62
C GLY A 130 -2.68 -1.55 -11.84
N GLY A 131 -2.16 -1.27 -10.64
CA GLY A 131 -2.56 -0.14 -9.80
C GLY A 131 -2.04 1.18 -10.32
N ASP A 132 -2.65 2.27 -9.86
CA ASP A 132 -2.04 3.59 -9.99
C ASP A 132 -0.88 3.72 -9.02
N GLN A 133 0.23 4.28 -9.51
CA GLN A 133 1.40 4.52 -8.69
C GLN A 133 1.09 5.51 -7.58
N MET A 134 1.24 5.05 -6.35
CA MET A 134 1.25 5.89 -5.17
C MET A 134 2.59 6.64 -5.10
N PRO A 135 2.59 7.97 -4.91
CA PRO A 135 3.83 8.73 -4.79
C PRO A 135 4.58 8.36 -3.49
N THR A 136 5.86 8.66 -3.45
CA THR A 136 6.77 8.37 -2.32
C THR A 136 6.25 8.88 -0.97
N ARG A 137 5.54 10.02 -0.96
CA ARG A 137 4.88 10.54 0.25
C ARG A 137 3.89 9.55 0.85
N GLU A 138 3.14 8.84 0.01
CA GLU A 138 2.17 7.84 0.45
C GLU A 138 2.85 6.53 0.87
N LEU A 139 3.96 6.13 0.22
CA LEU A 139 4.80 5.03 0.74
C LEU A 139 5.23 5.32 2.18
N ARG A 140 5.76 6.52 2.43
CA ARG A 140 6.15 6.95 3.76
C ARG A 140 4.97 6.93 4.74
N GLY A 141 3.82 7.45 4.35
CA GLY A 141 2.59 7.40 5.16
C GLY A 141 2.14 5.98 5.50
N ILE A 142 2.26 5.03 4.55
CA ILE A 142 1.98 3.61 4.81
C ILE A 142 2.94 3.06 5.86
N LEU A 143 4.24 3.28 5.69
CA LEU A 143 5.27 2.72 6.57
C LEU A 143 5.19 3.32 7.98
N GLU A 144 5.03 4.64 8.10
CA GLU A 144 4.93 5.33 9.40
C GLU A 144 3.67 4.90 10.16
N ALA A 145 2.50 4.86 9.50
CA ALA A 145 1.26 4.41 10.15
C ALA A 145 1.31 2.93 10.54
N SER A 146 1.95 2.08 9.71
CA SER A 146 2.12 0.67 10.03
C SER A 146 3.05 0.47 11.24
N GLN A 147 4.16 1.23 11.28
CA GLN A 147 5.09 1.23 12.41
C GLN A 147 4.41 1.71 13.70
N GLU A 148 3.61 2.78 13.62
CA GLU A 148 2.83 3.30 14.75
C GLU A 148 1.84 2.26 15.29
N ALA A 149 1.27 1.43 14.42
CA ALA A 149 0.41 0.31 14.81
C ALA A 149 1.16 -0.88 15.43
N GLY A 150 2.51 -0.85 15.45
CA GLY A 150 3.36 -1.88 16.04
C GLY A 150 4.01 -2.84 15.04
N LEU A 151 3.87 -2.60 13.73
CA LEU A 151 4.55 -3.44 12.73
C LEU A 151 6.06 -3.24 12.80
N GLN A 152 6.80 -4.35 12.86
CA GLN A 152 8.26 -4.32 12.99
C GLN A 152 9.00 -4.55 11.66
N ARG A 153 8.37 -5.24 10.71
CA ARG A 153 8.99 -5.67 9.45
C ARG A 153 8.01 -5.56 8.30
N PHE A 154 8.56 -5.23 7.14
CA PHE A 154 7.84 -5.27 5.88
C PHE A 154 8.72 -5.89 4.78
N LEU A 155 8.07 -6.39 3.75
CA LEU A 155 8.68 -6.78 2.49
C LEU A 155 8.15 -5.83 1.43
N TYR A 156 9.03 -5.02 0.84
CA TYR A 156 8.66 -4.16 -0.28
C TYR A 156 8.74 -4.95 -1.59
N HIS A 157 7.69 -4.86 -2.41
CA HIS A 157 7.62 -5.47 -3.73
C HIS A 157 8.01 -4.44 -4.79
N PRO A 158 9.23 -4.52 -5.36
CA PRO A 158 9.60 -3.68 -6.49
C PRO A 158 8.85 -4.13 -7.75
N GLU A 159 8.45 -3.18 -8.59
CA GLU A 159 7.60 -3.42 -9.76
C GLU A 159 8.15 -2.75 -11.03
N PRO A 160 8.89 -3.45 -11.92
CA PRO A 160 9.83 -4.56 -11.64
C PRO A 160 11.08 -4.08 -10.89
N ASP A 161 11.31 -2.77 -10.86
CA ASP A 161 12.41 -2.10 -10.19
C ASP A 161 11.85 -1.09 -9.19
N PHE A 162 12.64 -0.72 -8.18
CA PHE A 162 12.30 0.38 -7.28
C PHE A 162 13.08 1.63 -7.69
N GLY A 163 12.45 2.79 -7.53
CA GLY A 163 13.04 4.08 -7.83
C GLY A 163 13.91 4.64 -6.71
N ALA A 164 14.70 5.67 -7.06
CA ALA A 164 15.53 6.44 -6.14
C ALA A 164 14.74 6.97 -4.94
N SER A 165 13.55 7.53 -5.18
CA SER A 165 12.73 8.12 -4.13
C SER A 165 12.15 7.08 -3.16
N GLU A 166 11.74 5.91 -3.64
CA GLU A 166 11.27 4.80 -2.81
C GLU A 166 12.42 4.24 -1.97
N TRP A 167 13.61 4.08 -2.57
CA TRP A 167 14.81 3.65 -1.85
C TRP A 167 15.23 4.61 -0.76
N LEU A 168 15.21 5.91 -1.05
CA LEU A 168 15.56 6.94 -0.08
C LEU A 168 14.67 6.84 1.16
N VAL A 169 13.36 6.66 0.99
CA VAL A 169 12.43 6.45 2.12
C VAL A 169 12.76 5.16 2.88
N ILE A 170 12.87 4.04 2.18
CA ILE A 170 13.10 2.72 2.81
C ILE A 170 14.43 2.71 3.58
N SER A 171 15.51 3.16 2.95
CA SER A 171 16.85 3.21 3.55
C SER A 171 16.92 4.16 4.75
N SER A 172 16.24 5.31 4.68
CA SER A 172 16.15 6.27 5.79
C SER A 172 15.40 5.71 7.00
N MET A 173 14.35 4.91 6.77
CA MET A 173 13.56 4.32 7.85
C MET A 173 14.18 3.06 8.43
N CYS A 174 14.91 2.29 7.62
CA CYS A 174 15.36 0.94 7.99
C CYS A 174 16.86 0.83 8.29
N GLY A 175 17.61 1.93 8.24
CA GLY A 175 19.05 1.90 8.55
C GLY A 175 19.79 3.16 8.11
N LYS A 176 20.82 2.96 7.27
CA LYS A 176 21.63 4.06 6.75
C LYS A 176 20.90 4.68 5.56
N VAL A 177 20.65 5.99 5.66
CA VAL A 177 20.16 6.82 4.55
C VAL A 177 21.03 6.57 3.33
N TRP A 178 20.40 6.24 2.20
CA TRP A 178 21.08 6.09 0.92
C TRP A 178 21.70 7.41 0.49
N ASP A 179 22.93 7.33 -0.02
CA ASP A 179 23.67 8.45 -0.60
C ASP A 179 23.41 8.45 -2.11
N GLU A 180 22.89 9.56 -2.65
CA GLU A 180 22.55 9.71 -4.07
C GLU A 180 23.80 9.91 -4.96
N ASP A 181 24.90 9.22 -4.63
CA ASP A 181 26.15 9.22 -5.39
C ASP A 181 25.95 8.48 -6.74
N PRO A 182 26.09 9.16 -7.90
CA PRO A 182 25.97 8.53 -9.22
C PRO A 182 27.03 7.46 -9.50
N ALA A 183 28.16 7.49 -8.79
CA ALA A 183 29.20 6.47 -8.84
C ALA A 183 28.93 5.27 -7.92
N GLY A 184 27.97 5.40 -7.00
CA GLY A 184 27.58 4.39 -6.03
C GLY A 184 26.48 3.44 -6.49
N TYR A 185 25.82 2.83 -5.51
CA TYR A 185 24.61 2.05 -5.75
C TYR A 185 23.48 2.98 -6.24
N TRP A 186 22.80 2.59 -7.31
CA TRP A 186 21.69 3.35 -7.88
C TRP A 186 20.50 2.42 -8.18
N PRO A 187 19.29 2.70 -7.67
CA PRO A 187 18.09 1.91 -7.96
C PRO A 187 17.75 1.91 -9.45
N SER A 188 17.45 0.74 -10.01
CA SER A 188 17.19 0.54 -11.45
C SER A 188 15.88 1.18 -11.93
N GLY A 189 14.96 1.51 -11.03
CA GLY A 189 13.67 2.15 -11.36
C GLY A 189 13.77 3.66 -11.58
N THR A 190 14.96 4.24 -11.52
CA THR A 190 15.20 5.65 -11.82
C THR A 190 16.47 5.78 -12.64
N ASP A 191 16.42 6.56 -13.71
CA ASP A 191 17.60 6.85 -14.51
C ASP A 191 18.65 7.60 -13.68
N ARG A 192 19.93 7.34 -13.93
CA ARG A 192 21.02 8.08 -13.28
C ARG A 192 20.97 9.57 -13.68
N PRO A 193 21.57 10.46 -12.88
CA PRO A 193 21.77 11.85 -13.29
C PRO A 193 22.43 11.93 -14.68
N ASP A 194 22.10 12.98 -15.41
CA ASP A 194 22.55 13.25 -16.79
C ASP A 194 22.10 12.27 -17.88
N THR A 195 21.39 11.18 -17.56
CA THR A 195 20.77 10.29 -18.57
C THR A 195 19.87 11.08 -19.53
N TRP A 196 19.15 12.08 -19.00
CA TRP A 196 18.24 12.96 -19.75
C TRP A 196 18.60 14.44 -19.57
N ASN A 197 19.84 14.82 -19.92
CA ASN A 197 20.30 16.23 -19.82
C ASN A 197 19.93 17.12 -21.02
N GLY A 198 19.34 16.56 -22.09
CA GLY A 198 18.97 17.30 -23.29
C GLY A 198 20.15 17.95 -24.02
N GLY A 199 21.36 17.39 -23.88
CA GLY A 199 22.60 17.95 -24.44
C GLY A 199 23.15 19.16 -23.67
N ARG A 200 22.61 19.46 -22.48
CA ARG A 200 23.15 20.49 -21.60
C ARG A 200 24.48 20.01 -21.03
N ILE A 201 25.49 20.88 -21.09
CA ILE A 201 26.76 20.68 -20.41
C ILE A 201 26.52 21.02 -18.93
N ALA A 202 26.83 20.08 -18.04
CA ALA A 202 26.80 20.35 -16.61
C ALA A 202 27.70 21.56 -16.34
N PRO A 203 27.23 22.60 -15.62
CA PRO A 203 28.10 23.70 -15.24
C PRO A 203 29.28 23.14 -14.44
N ASP A 204 30.47 23.69 -14.66
CA ASP A 204 31.62 23.38 -13.81
C ASP A 204 31.19 23.60 -12.35
N GLU A 205 31.26 22.55 -11.52
CA GLU A 205 30.91 22.64 -10.10
C GLU A 205 31.81 23.70 -9.44
N VAL A 206 31.21 24.78 -8.93
CA VAL A 206 31.87 25.88 -8.20
C VAL A 206 31.81 25.61 -6.71
#